data_AF-A0A1E7I1N1-F1
#
_entry.id   AF-A0A1E7I1N1-F1
#
_cell.length_a   1.000
_cell.length_b   1.000
_cell.length_c   1.000
_cell.angle_alpha   90.00
_cell.angle_beta   90.00
_cell.angle_gamma   90.00
#
_symmetry.space_group_name_H-M   'P 1'
#
loop_
_entity.id
_entity.type
_entity.pdbx_description
1 polymer ?
#
loop_
_entity_poly.entity_id
_entity_poly.type
_entity_poly.pdbx_seq_one_letter_code
_entity_poly.pdbx_strand_id
1 'polypeptide(L)' 'MAQFSPTDNVTLEDQIKSLANDELLDFWEETQFLAKMLNQENQEEVPYSPEYERLILQELQLRSCMKSLSP' A
#
# COMPACT_ATOMS: atom_id res chain seq x y z
N MET A 1 -10.33 -3.90 12.38
CA MET A 1 -8.93 -3.92 12.82
C MET A 1 -8.27 -5.11 12.16
N ALA A 2 -7.55 -4.90 11.06
CA ALA A 2 -6.89 -5.97 10.33
C ALA A 2 -5.76 -6.55 11.18
N GLN A 3 -5.81 -7.85 11.45
CA GLN A 3 -4.84 -8.56 12.26
C GLN A 3 -3.76 -9.11 11.33
N PHE A 4 -2.61 -8.43 11.24
CA PHE A 4 -1.43 -8.94 10.52
C PHE A 4 -0.85 -10.12 11.32
N SER A 5 -1.25 -11.35 10.99
CA SER A 5 -0.65 -12.56 11.55
C SER A 5 0.54 -12.99 10.68
N PRO A 6 1.76 -13.18 11.25
CA PRO A 6 2.94 -13.57 10.49
C PRO A 6 2.98 -15.08 10.18
N THR A 7 1.83 -15.78 10.17
CA THR A 7 1.77 -17.24 10.24
C THR A 7 1.53 -17.98 8.93
N ASP A 8 1.50 -17.31 7.79
CA ASP A 8 1.42 -17.96 6.49
C ASP A 8 2.43 -17.32 5.54
N ASN A 9 3.03 -18.10 4.65
CA ASN A 9 4.00 -17.66 3.62
C ASN A 9 3.34 -16.77 2.55
N VAL A 10 2.59 -15.76 2.98
CA VAL A 10 1.81 -14.86 2.12
C VAL A 10 2.73 -13.73 1.72
N THR A 11 3.00 -13.64 0.42
CA THR A 11 3.86 -12.60 -0.12
C THR A 11 3.22 -11.23 0.11
N LEU A 12 4.03 -10.17 0.09
CA LEU A 12 3.53 -8.80 0.19
C LEU A 12 2.48 -8.50 -0.89
N GLU A 13 2.68 -9.03 -2.09
CA GLU A 13 1.72 -8.93 -3.19
C GLU A 13 0.37 -9.56 -2.85
N ASP A 14 0.37 -10.75 -2.24
CA ASP A 14 -0.86 -11.45 -1.88
C ASP A 14 -1.62 -10.70 -0.78
N GLN A 15 -0.90 -10.08 0.16
CA GLN A 15 -1.50 -9.21 1.17
C GLN A 15 -2.17 -8.00 0.52
N ILE A 16 -1.49 -7.32 -0.39
CA ILE A 16 -2.03 -6.15 -1.12
C ILE A 16 -3.26 -6.54 -1.95
N LYS A 17 -3.21 -7.68 -2.64
CA LYS A 17 -4.34 -8.20 -3.43
C LYS A 17 -5.53 -8.61 -2.56
N SER A 18 -5.28 -9.04 -1.32
CA SER A 18 -6.36 -9.41 -0.38
C SER A 18 -7.15 -8.22 0.18
N LEU A 19 -6.58 -7.02 0.15
CA LEU A 19 -7.24 -5.80 0.66
C LEU A 19 -8.38 -5.37 -0.29
N ALA A 20 -9.50 -4.92 0.28
CA ALA A 20 -10.54 -4.27 -0.49
C ALA A 20 -10.02 -2.96 -1.12
N ASN A 21 -10.75 -2.42 -2.11
CA ASN A 21 -10.33 -1.20 -2.79
C ASN A 21 -10.17 -0.01 -1.84
N ASP A 22 -11.11 0.14 -0.91
CA ASP A 22 -11.14 1.28 0.00
C ASP A 22 -10.11 1.09 1.11
N GLU A 23 -9.95 -0.13 1.62
CA GLU A 23 -8.88 -0.48 2.57
C GLU A 23 -7.47 -0.24 2.00
N LEU A 24 -7.26 -0.56 0.72
CA LEU A 24 -5.98 -0.33 0.04
C LEU A 24 -5.70 1.16 -0.14
N LEU A 25 -6.74 1.96 -0.42
CA LEU A 25 -6.63 3.42 -0.54
C LEU A 25 -6.33 4.07 0.82
N ASP A 26 -7.05 3.68 1.87
CA ASP A 26 -6.82 4.17 3.23
C ASP A 26 -5.38 3.87 3.66
N PHE A 27 -4.93 2.62 3.44
CA PHE A 27 -3.55 2.22 3.76
C PHE A 27 -2.51 3.08 3.04
N TRP A 28 -2.73 3.32 1.74
CA TRP A 28 -1.84 4.13 0.92
C TRP A 28 -1.74 5.56 1.46
N GLU A 29 -2.87 6.19 1.78
CA GLU A 29 -2.92 7.53 2.34
C GLU A 29 -2.21 7.63 3.69
N GLU A 30 -2.44 6.68 4.58
CA GLU A 30 -1.77 6.61 5.89
C GLU A 30 -0.26 6.51 5.73
N THR A 31 0.22 5.68 4.79
CA THR A 31 1.66 5.53 4.51
C THR A 31 2.27 6.82 4.01
N GLN A 32 1.60 7.53 3.10
CA GLN A 32 2.06 8.82 2.59
C GLN A 32 2.05 9.90 3.67
N PHE A 33 1.04 9.90 4.54
CA PHE A 33 0.97 10.82 5.68
C PHE A 33 2.12 10.60 6.66
N LEU A 34 2.40 9.34 7.02
CA LEU A 34 3.54 8.97 7.86
C LEU A 34 4.87 9.36 7.23
N ALA A 35 5.07 9.08 5.94
CA ALA A 35 6.28 9.47 5.22
C ALA A 35 6.50 10.99 5.25
N LYS A 36 5.42 11.78 5.06
CA LYS A 36 5.49 13.24 5.15
C LYS A 36 5.84 13.74 6.55
N MET A 37 5.27 13.14 7.60
CA MET A 37 5.62 13.48 8.98
C MET A 37 7.08 13.16 9.30
N LEU A 38 7.56 11.98 8.89
CA LEU A 38 8.95 11.57 9.09
C LEU A 38 9.93 12.50 8.38
N ASN A 39 9.62 12.90 7.14
CA ASN A 39 10.41 13.87 6.39
C ASN A 39 10.41 15.28 7.01
N GLN A 40 9.41 15.63 7.82
CA GLN A 40 9.33 16.92 8.52
C GLN A 40 10.14 16.94 9.82
N GLU A 41 10.21 15.82 10.54
CA GLU A 41 10.94 15.71 11.81
C GLU A 41 12.41 15.30 11.66
N ASN A 42 12.76 14.55 10.61
CA ASN A 42 14.12 14.05 10.41
C ASN A 42 14.61 14.43 9.01
N GLN A 43 15.74 15.16 8.94
CA GLN A 43 16.55 15.26 7.72
C GLN A 43 17.30 13.96 7.41
N GLU A 44 17.16 12.93 8.26
CA GLU A 44 17.71 11.60 8.01
C GLU A 44 16.74 10.81 7.13
N GLU A 45 17.27 10.37 5.99
CA GLU A 45 16.63 9.51 5.00
C GLU A 45 16.12 8.23 5.69
N VAL A 46 14.87 8.25 6.17
CA VAL A 46 14.16 7.01 6.49
C VAL A 46 14.23 6.17 5.23
N PRO A 47 14.67 4.90 5.30
CA PRO A 47 14.74 4.02 4.15
C PRO A 47 13.31 3.77 3.68
N TYR A 48 12.85 4.68 2.83
CA TYR A 48 11.64 4.55 2.06
C TYR A 48 11.74 3.22 1.34
N SER A 49 10.80 2.30 1.59
CA SER A 49 10.80 1.00 0.92
C SER A 49 10.08 1.16 -0.42
N PRO A 50 10.79 1.38 -1.55
CA PRO A 50 10.15 1.64 -2.84
C PRO A 50 9.36 0.42 -3.34
N GLU A 51 9.67 -0.77 -2.84
CA GLU A 51 8.99 -2.01 -3.24
C GLU A 51 7.55 -2.04 -2.75
N TYR A 52 7.31 -1.58 -1.52
CA TYR A 52 5.97 -1.53 -0.93
C TYR A 52 5.05 -0.57 -1.68
N GLU A 53 5.48 0.69 -1.86
CA GLU A 53 4.74 1.68 -2.65
C GLU A 53 4.46 1.16 -4.06
N ARG A 54 5.50 0.63 -4.71
CA ARG A 54 5.38 0.17 -6.09
C ARG A 54 4.28 -0.88 -6.23
N LEU A 55 4.19 -1.83 -5.31
CA LEU A 55 3.16 -2.87 -5.35
C LEU A 55 1.76 -2.30 -5.14
N ILE A 56 1.57 -1.35 -4.21
CA ILE A 56 0.27 -0.68 -4.06
C ILE A 56 -0.11 0.08 -5.32
N LEU A 57 0.80 0.90 -5.87
CA LEU A 57 0.52 1.69 -7.07
C LEU A 57 0.16 0.79 -8.27
N GLN A 58 0.85 -0.34 -8.42
CA GLN A 58 0.55 -1.32 -9.46
C GLN A 58 -0.85 -1.92 -9.29
N GLU A 59 -1.24 -2.30 -8.08
CA GLU A 59 -2.57 -2.86 -7.80
C GLU A 59 -3.68 -1.81 -7.97
N LEU A 60 -3.46 -0.57 -7.50
CA LEU A 60 -4.40 0.54 -7.68
C LEU A 60 -4.63 0.85 -9.17
N GLN A 61 -3.56 0.87 -9.96
CA GLN A 61 -3.65 1.07 -11.41
C GLN A 61 -4.41 -0.09 -12.08
N LEU A 62 -4.12 -1.34 -11.69
CA LEU A 62 -4.83 -2.52 -12.19
C LEU A 62 -6.34 -2.41 -11.93
N ARG A 63 -6.73 -2.11 -10.69
CA ARG A 63 -8.13 -1.97 -10.28
C ARG A 63 -8.83 -0.83 -11.02
N SER A 64 -8.15 0.29 -11.22
CA SER A 64 -8.68 1.42 -12.00
C SER A 64 -8.94 1.03 -13.46
N CYS A 65 -7.98 0.37 -14.10
CA CYS A 65 -8.15 -0.15 -15.47
C CYS A 65 -9.29 -1.17 -15.57
N MET A 66 -9.41 -2.09 -14.62
CA MET A 66 -10.48 -3.09 -14.61
C MET A 66 -11.87 -2.47 -14.40
N LYS A 67 -11.99 -1.47 -13.51
CA LYS A 67 -13.23 -0.70 -13.32
C LYS A 67 -13.63 0.02 -14.60
N SER A 68 -12.68 0.57 -15.36
CA SER A 68 -12.95 1.23 -16.65
C SER A 68 -13.38 0.28 -17.77
N LEU A 69 -13.09 -1.03 -17.64
CA LEU A 69 -13.46 -2.07 -18.60
C LEU A 69 -14.81 -2.73 -18.31
N SER A 70 -15.44 -2.39 -17.18
CA SER A 70 -16.81 -2.79 -16.86
C SER A 70 -17.79 -1.87 -17.60
N PRO A 71 -18.56 -2.35 -18.60
CA PRO A 71 -19.57 -1.54 -19.30
C PRO A 71 -20.72 -1.11 -18.38
#